data_AF-A0A0S2Z3X3-F1
#
_entry.id   AF-A0A0S2Z3X3-F1
#
_cell.length_a   1.000
_cell.length_b   1.000
_cell.length_c   1.000
_cell.angle_alpha   90.00
_cell.angle_beta   90.00
_cell.angle_gamma   90.00
#
_symmetry.space_group_name_H-M   'P 1'
#
loop_
_entity.id
_entity.type
_entity.pdbx_description
1 polymer ?
#
loop_
_entity_poly.entity_id
_entity_poly.type
_entity_poly.pdbx_seq_one_letter_code
_entity_poly.pdbx_strand_id
1 'polypeptide(L)'
;MVDYHAANQSYQYGPSSAGNGAGGGGSMGDYMAQEDDWDRDLLLDPAWEKQQRKTFTAWCNSHLRKAGTQIENIDEEQSKQQSNEHLRRQFASQANVVGPWIQTKMEEIGRISIEMNGTLEDQLSHLKQYERSIVDYKPNLDLLEQQHQLIQEALIFDNKHTNYTMEHIRVGWEQLLTTIARTINEVENQILTRDAKGISQEQMQEFRASFNHFDKDHGGALGPEEFKACLISLGYDVENDRQGEAEFNRIMSLVDPNHSGLVTFQAFIDFMSRETTDTDTADQVIASFKVLAGDKNFITAEELRRELPPDQAEYCIARMAPYQGPDAVPGALDYKSFSTALYGESDL
;
A
#
# COMPACT_ATOMS: atom_id res chain seq x y z
N MET A 1 19.06 35.13 -25.74
CA MET A 1 19.25 35.89 -24.50
C MET A 1 18.99 37.35 -24.78
N VAL A 2 17.73 37.78 -24.66
CA VAL A 2 17.34 39.15 -24.24
C VAL A 2 15.95 38.99 -23.59
N ASP A 3 15.92 39.13 -22.26
CA ASP A 3 14.72 39.22 -21.42
C ASP A 3 14.16 40.65 -21.46
N TYR A 4 12.83 40.78 -21.36
CA TYR A 4 12.22 41.94 -20.68
C TYR A 4 10.95 41.49 -19.94
N HIS A 5 11.06 41.46 -18.62
CA HIS A 5 9.98 41.30 -17.66
C HIS A 5 9.44 42.68 -17.23
N ALA A 6 8.11 42.70 -17.02
CA ALA A 6 7.36 43.39 -15.98
C ALA A 6 7.39 44.93 -15.86
N ALA A 7 6.19 45.54 -15.91
CA ALA A 7 5.74 46.47 -14.87
C ALA A 7 4.21 46.50 -14.78
N ASN A 8 3.74 46.34 -13.56
CA ASN A 8 2.37 46.24 -13.08
C ASN A 8 1.89 47.62 -12.57
N GLN A 9 0.58 47.72 -12.29
CA GLN A 9 -0.10 48.65 -11.36
C GLN A 9 -0.85 49.89 -11.90
N SER A 10 -2.17 49.69 -12.04
CA SER A 10 -3.27 50.29 -11.27
C SER A 10 -3.22 51.77 -10.87
N TYR A 11 -4.26 52.53 -11.25
CA TYR A 11 -4.77 53.64 -10.45
C TYR A 11 -6.30 53.63 -10.37
N GLN A 12 -6.77 53.77 -9.13
CA GLN A 12 -8.13 53.70 -8.64
C GLN A 12 -8.63 55.11 -8.25
N TYR A 13 -9.95 55.24 -8.27
CA TYR A 13 -10.83 56.38 -8.02
C TYR A 13 -10.53 57.36 -6.86
N GLY A 14 -10.98 58.60 -7.06
CA GLY A 14 -11.62 59.48 -6.05
C GLY A 14 -11.03 60.90 -5.95
N PRO A 15 -11.73 61.90 -5.33
CA PRO A 15 -13.03 61.80 -4.64
C PRO A 15 -13.99 63.06 -4.74
N SER A 16 -15.17 62.92 -4.11
CA SER A 16 -16.00 63.96 -3.42
C SER A 16 -16.70 65.08 -4.22
N SER A 17 -17.89 65.63 -3.91
CA SER A 17 -18.99 65.40 -2.93
C SER A 17 -20.09 66.46 -3.18
N ALA A 18 -21.33 66.22 -2.70
CA ALA A 18 -22.48 67.14 -2.55
C ALA A 18 -23.27 67.48 -3.84
N GLY A 19 -24.62 67.59 -3.87
CA GLY A 19 -25.63 67.71 -2.83
C GLY A 19 -26.61 68.84 -3.21
N ASN A 20 -27.78 68.45 -3.73
CA ASN A 20 -29.04 69.18 -3.99
C ASN A 20 -29.11 70.73 -3.88
N GLY A 21 -29.64 71.35 -4.93
CA GLY A 21 -30.25 72.69 -4.91
C GLY A 21 -31.27 72.87 -6.04
N ALA A 22 -32.53 73.08 -5.67
CA ALA A 22 -33.63 73.42 -6.58
C ALA A 22 -33.60 74.92 -6.94
N GLY A 23 -34.01 75.28 -8.16
CA GLY A 23 -34.32 76.67 -8.50
C GLY A 23 -34.24 77.03 -9.98
N GLY A 24 -35.38 76.96 -10.67
CA GLY A 24 -35.88 77.99 -11.59
C GLY A 24 -35.14 78.29 -12.90
N GLY A 25 -35.86 78.11 -14.02
CA GLY A 25 -35.86 79.10 -15.11
C GLY A 25 -35.34 78.63 -16.48
N GLY A 26 -36.28 78.39 -17.40
CA GLY A 26 -36.28 79.06 -18.71
C GLY A 26 -35.34 78.61 -19.82
N SER A 27 -35.92 77.85 -20.75
CA SER A 27 -35.86 78.04 -22.22
C SER A 27 -34.62 77.63 -23.04
N MET A 28 -34.96 76.87 -24.10
CA MET A 28 -34.41 76.88 -25.47
C MET A 28 -33.18 76.00 -25.77
N GLY A 29 -33.37 75.01 -26.66
CA GLY A 29 -32.28 74.42 -27.44
C GLY A 29 -32.44 72.95 -27.81
N ASP A 30 -33.19 72.70 -28.89
CA ASP A 30 -32.86 71.88 -30.08
C ASP A 30 -32.21 70.47 -29.97
N TYR A 31 -32.38 69.70 -31.06
CA TYR A 31 -31.79 68.40 -31.42
C TYR A 31 -32.51 67.12 -30.95
N MET A 32 -33.24 66.47 -31.88
CA MET A 32 -33.06 65.06 -32.28
C MET A 32 -34.11 64.66 -33.32
N ALA A 33 -33.66 64.26 -34.52
CA ALA A 33 -34.01 63.00 -35.18
C ALA A 33 -33.66 63.08 -36.68
N GLN A 34 -32.49 62.52 -37.02
CA GLN A 34 -32.15 62.12 -38.38
C GLN A 34 -32.61 60.66 -38.49
N GLU A 35 -33.65 60.40 -39.27
CA GLU A 35 -34.00 59.04 -39.72
C GLU A 35 -33.06 58.69 -40.87
N ASP A 36 -32.16 57.73 -40.64
CA ASP A 36 -31.47 57.01 -41.70
C ASP A 36 -31.83 55.53 -41.52
N ASP A 37 -32.78 55.09 -42.32
CA ASP A 37 -33.25 53.72 -42.48
C ASP A 37 -32.31 53.04 -43.50
N TRP A 38 -31.36 52.23 -43.00
CA TRP A 38 -30.48 51.41 -43.85
C TRP A 38 -30.60 49.95 -43.46
N ASP A 39 -31.22 49.21 -44.39
CA ASP A 39 -31.43 47.76 -44.41
C ASP A 39 -30.21 46.97 -43.95
N ARG A 40 -30.36 46.33 -42.79
CA ARG A 40 -29.34 45.57 -42.08
C ARG A 40 -29.18 44.13 -42.63
N ASP A 41 -29.39 43.92 -43.93
CA ASP A 41 -29.47 42.59 -44.56
C ASP A 41 -28.50 42.40 -45.77
N LEU A 42 -27.56 43.33 -45.98
CA LEU A 42 -26.60 43.30 -47.10
C LEU A 42 -25.12 43.27 -46.66
N LEU A 43 -24.82 42.76 -45.46
CA LEU A 43 -23.53 43.02 -44.81
C LEU A 43 -22.34 42.14 -45.25
N LEU A 44 -22.49 41.21 -46.20
CA LEU A 44 -21.35 40.52 -46.79
C LEU A 44 -21.40 40.59 -48.32
N ASP A 45 -20.43 41.28 -48.90
CA ASP A 45 -20.22 41.31 -50.35
C ASP A 45 -19.95 39.87 -50.86
N PRO A 46 -20.82 39.30 -51.71
CA PRO A 46 -20.63 37.95 -52.25
C PRO A 46 -19.32 37.79 -53.05
N ALA A 47 -18.76 38.88 -53.58
CA ALA A 47 -17.45 38.88 -54.23
C ALA A 47 -16.32 38.79 -53.19
N TRP A 48 -16.46 39.51 -52.08
CA TRP A 48 -15.54 39.43 -50.95
C TRP A 48 -15.51 38.02 -50.34
N GLU A 49 -16.67 37.38 -50.17
CA GLU A 49 -16.78 36.02 -49.64
C GLU A 49 -16.11 34.98 -50.55
N LYS A 50 -16.30 35.11 -51.88
CA LYS A 50 -15.60 34.29 -52.88
C LYS A 50 -14.10 34.51 -52.85
N GLN A 51 -13.66 35.75 -52.66
CA GLN A 51 -12.24 36.09 -52.56
C GLN A 51 -11.63 35.51 -51.28
N GLN A 52 -12.33 35.61 -50.15
CA GLN A 52 -11.87 35.10 -48.87
C GLN A 52 -11.74 33.57 -48.91
N ARG A 53 -12.72 32.85 -49.48
CA ARG A 53 -12.63 31.40 -49.71
C ARG A 53 -11.45 31.05 -50.62
N LYS A 54 -11.28 31.74 -51.76
CA LYS A 54 -10.14 31.50 -52.66
C LYS A 54 -8.79 31.70 -51.97
N THR A 55 -8.67 32.77 -51.19
CA THR A 55 -7.43 33.12 -50.50
C THR A 55 -7.13 32.12 -49.38
N PHE A 56 -8.15 31.71 -48.62
CA PHE A 56 -8.03 30.69 -47.59
C PHE A 56 -7.67 29.31 -48.17
N THR A 57 -8.35 28.89 -49.24
CA THR A 57 -8.02 27.64 -49.95
C THR A 57 -6.60 27.67 -50.52
N ALA A 58 -6.15 28.78 -51.11
CA ALA A 58 -4.78 28.92 -51.61
C ALA A 58 -3.74 28.90 -50.48
N TRP A 59 -4.06 29.53 -49.34
CA TRP A 59 -3.20 29.51 -48.15
C TRP A 59 -3.10 28.09 -47.56
N CYS A 60 -4.21 27.38 -47.39
CA CYS A 60 -4.25 25.98 -46.97
C CYS A 60 -3.45 25.09 -47.93
N ASN A 61 -3.68 25.20 -49.24
CA ASN A 61 -2.96 24.41 -50.25
C ASN A 61 -1.45 24.68 -50.25
N SER A 62 -1.03 25.93 -50.01
CA SER A 62 0.38 26.30 -49.85
C SER A 62 1.01 25.73 -48.58
N HIS A 63 0.26 25.75 -47.48
CA HIS A 63 0.70 25.20 -46.19
C HIS A 63 0.82 23.67 -46.25
N LEU A 64 -0.17 23.00 -46.84
CA LEU A 64 -0.20 21.56 -47.05
C LEU A 64 0.94 21.09 -47.94
N ARG A 65 1.22 21.80 -49.05
CA ARG A 65 2.39 21.53 -49.92
C ARG A 65 3.72 21.64 -49.18
N LYS A 66 3.88 22.64 -48.30
CA LYS A 66 5.09 22.78 -47.48
C LYS A 66 5.25 21.66 -46.45
N ALA A 67 4.13 21.10 -45.97
CA ALA A 67 4.11 19.93 -45.08
C ALA A 67 4.24 18.58 -45.82
N GLY A 68 4.38 18.58 -47.17
CA GLY A 68 4.47 17.35 -47.97
C GLY A 68 3.15 16.58 -48.09
N THR A 69 2.03 17.23 -47.76
CA THR A 69 0.68 16.65 -47.75
C THR A 69 -0.21 17.31 -48.80
N GLN A 70 -1.13 16.57 -49.41
CA GLN A 70 -2.10 17.10 -50.36
C GLN A 70 -3.50 16.67 -49.90
N ILE A 71 -4.36 17.63 -49.56
CA ILE A 71 -5.79 17.33 -49.31
C ILE A 71 -6.46 17.33 -50.69
N GLU A 72 -6.64 16.14 -51.25
CA GLU A 72 -7.37 15.97 -52.52
C GLU A 72 -8.87 16.16 -52.31
N ASN A 73 -9.39 15.75 -51.14
CA ASN A 73 -10.78 15.90 -50.74
C ASN A 73 -10.89 16.37 -49.28
N ILE A 74 -11.39 17.60 -49.09
CA ILE A 74 -11.49 18.23 -47.76
C ILE A 74 -12.50 17.52 -46.85
N ASP A 75 -13.54 16.93 -47.43
CA ASP A 75 -14.58 16.22 -46.67
C ASP A 75 -14.05 14.89 -46.12
N GLU A 76 -13.19 14.20 -46.87
CA GLU A 76 -12.52 12.98 -46.43
C GLU A 76 -11.51 13.25 -45.30
N GLU A 77 -10.70 14.30 -45.43
CA GLU A 77 -9.75 14.69 -44.38
C GLU A 77 -10.49 15.17 -43.11
N GLN A 78 -11.60 15.91 -43.27
CA GLN A 78 -12.43 16.31 -42.14
C GLN A 78 -13.05 15.09 -41.44
N SER A 79 -13.54 14.10 -42.20
CA SER A 79 -14.06 12.85 -41.64
C SER A 79 -12.98 12.08 -40.87
N LYS A 80 -11.76 12.01 -41.42
CA LYS A 80 -10.61 11.38 -40.76
C LYS A 80 -10.24 12.09 -39.45
N GLN A 81 -10.19 13.42 -39.44
CA GLN A 81 -9.91 14.20 -38.24
C GLN A 81 -10.97 13.99 -37.15
N GLN A 82 -12.25 13.92 -37.53
CA GLN A 82 -13.35 13.61 -36.61
C GLN A 82 -13.23 12.20 -36.03
N SER A 83 -12.90 11.20 -36.86
CA SER A 83 -12.64 9.83 -36.42
C SER A 83 -11.47 9.78 -35.43
N ASN A 84 -10.35 10.45 -35.74
CA ASN A 84 -9.17 10.51 -34.88
C ASN A 84 -9.46 11.18 -33.52
N GLU A 85 -10.20 12.29 -33.52
CA GLU A 85 -10.64 12.93 -32.27
C GLU A 85 -11.58 12.03 -31.46
N HIS A 86 -12.44 11.25 -32.13
CA HIS A 86 -13.30 10.28 -31.47
C HIS A 86 -12.49 9.17 -30.77
N LEU A 87 -11.50 8.59 -31.47
CA LEU A 87 -10.59 7.59 -30.91
C LEU A 87 -9.82 8.14 -29.71
N ARG A 88 -9.28 9.36 -29.81
CA ARG A 88 -8.60 10.04 -28.68
C ARG A 88 -9.52 10.14 -27.47
N ARG A 89 -10.76 10.59 -27.65
CA ARG A 89 -11.71 10.73 -26.55
C ARG A 89 -12.11 9.38 -25.93
N GLN A 90 -12.35 8.36 -26.75
CA GLN A 90 -12.70 7.02 -26.26
C GLN A 90 -11.58 6.43 -25.38
N PHE A 91 -10.35 6.43 -25.88
CA PHE A 91 -9.20 5.95 -25.12
C PHE A 91 -9.04 6.75 -23.82
N ALA A 92 -9.10 8.08 -23.90
CA ALA A 92 -8.95 8.94 -22.74
C ALA A 92 -10.04 8.69 -21.68
N SER A 93 -11.30 8.53 -22.09
CA SER A 93 -12.38 8.26 -21.14
C SER A 93 -12.16 6.96 -20.39
N GLN A 94 -11.64 5.93 -21.06
CA GLN A 94 -11.38 4.63 -20.44
C GLN A 94 -10.10 4.66 -19.59
N ALA A 95 -9.02 5.25 -20.09
CA ALA A 95 -7.75 5.37 -19.37
C ALA A 95 -7.90 6.18 -18.07
N ASN A 96 -8.70 7.25 -18.09
CA ASN A 96 -8.99 8.07 -16.91
C ASN A 96 -9.83 7.35 -15.84
N VAL A 97 -10.40 6.18 -16.14
CA VAL A 97 -11.07 5.29 -15.18
C VAL A 97 -10.13 4.17 -14.72
N VAL A 98 -9.46 3.51 -15.66
CA VAL A 98 -8.55 2.39 -15.39
C VAL A 98 -7.34 2.83 -14.56
N GLY A 99 -6.72 3.97 -14.88
CA GLY A 99 -5.54 4.48 -14.18
C GLY A 99 -5.78 4.67 -12.68
N PRO A 100 -6.77 5.48 -12.27
CA PRO A 100 -7.12 5.64 -10.86
C PRO A 100 -7.55 4.34 -10.19
N TRP A 101 -8.29 3.47 -10.88
CA TRP A 101 -8.71 2.18 -10.34
C TRP A 101 -7.50 1.29 -9.95
N ILE A 102 -6.47 1.24 -10.79
CA ILE A 102 -5.22 0.51 -10.49
C ILE A 102 -4.56 1.09 -9.24
N GLN A 103 -4.47 2.42 -9.12
CA GLN A 103 -3.87 3.08 -7.96
C GLN A 103 -4.65 2.78 -6.68
N THR A 104 -5.98 2.89 -6.71
CA THR A 104 -6.82 2.55 -5.55
C THR A 104 -6.64 1.10 -5.11
N LYS A 105 -6.53 0.16 -6.07
CA LYS A 105 -6.29 -1.26 -5.74
C LYS A 105 -4.91 -1.49 -5.16
N MET A 106 -3.87 -0.81 -5.67
CA MET A 106 -2.53 -0.84 -5.08
C MET A 106 -2.53 -0.33 -3.63
N GLU A 107 -3.21 0.78 -3.35
CA GLU A 107 -3.33 1.34 -2.00
C GLU A 107 -4.14 0.42 -1.06
N GLU A 108 -5.20 -0.21 -1.53
CA GLU A 108 -5.99 -1.20 -0.77
C GLU A 108 -5.15 -2.40 -0.35
N ILE A 109 -4.33 -2.95 -1.26
CA ILE A 109 -3.41 -4.05 -0.94
C ILE A 109 -2.37 -3.60 0.08
N GLY A 110 -1.79 -2.41 -0.12
CA GLY A 110 -0.83 -1.84 0.83
C GLY A 110 -1.42 -1.63 2.22
N ARG A 111 -2.69 -1.23 2.33
CA ARG A 111 -3.37 -1.09 3.63
C ARG A 111 -3.57 -2.43 4.33
N ILE A 112 -3.86 -3.54 3.64
CA ILE A 112 -3.98 -4.86 4.31
C ILE A 112 -2.66 -5.25 4.99
N SER A 113 -1.52 -4.93 4.37
CA SER A 113 -0.21 -5.22 4.95
C SER A 113 0.06 -4.40 6.23
N ILE A 114 -0.51 -3.20 6.36
CA ILE A 114 -0.25 -2.26 7.46
C ILE A 114 -1.34 -2.33 8.55
N GLU A 115 -2.61 -2.24 8.13
CA GLU A 115 -3.80 -2.23 8.98
C GLU A 115 -4.26 -3.68 9.22
N MET A 116 -3.44 -4.42 9.99
CA MET A 116 -3.62 -5.84 10.28
C MET A 116 -4.76 -6.12 11.28
N ASN A 117 -6.00 -5.81 10.93
CA ASN A 117 -7.16 -6.22 11.70
C ASN A 117 -7.66 -7.59 11.22
N GLY A 118 -7.62 -8.60 12.08
CA GLY A 118 -8.16 -9.94 11.81
C GLY A 118 -7.13 -11.06 11.80
N THR A 119 -7.58 -12.28 11.52
CA THR A 119 -6.71 -13.46 11.44
C THR A 119 -5.93 -13.50 10.12
N LEU A 120 -4.89 -14.33 10.04
CA LEU A 120 -4.16 -14.56 8.77
C LEU A 120 -5.11 -15.08 7.68
N GLU A 121 -6.10 -15.88 8.07
CA GLU A 121 -7.13 -16.43 7.20
C GLU A 121 -8.05 -15.33 6.65
N ASP A 122 -8.45 -14.37 7.48
CA ASP A 122 -9.26 -13.22 7.04
C ASP A 122 -8.48 -12.35 6.05
N GLN A 123 -7.20 -12.10 6.33
CA GLN A 123 -6.31 -11.36 5.43
C GLN A 123 -6.17 -12.07 4.08
N LEU A 124 -5.91 -13.38 4.09
CA LEU A 124 -5.81 -14.17 2.87
C LEU A 124 -7.13 -14.16 2.09
N SER A 125 -8.27 -14.28 2.78
CA SER A 125 -9.60 -14.22 2.16
C SER A 125 -9.83 -12.88 1.45
N HIS A 126 -9.51 -11.76 2.09
CA HIS A 126 -9.61 -10.42 1.49
C HIS A 126 -8.67 -10.27 0.28
N LEU A 127 -7.43 -10.75 0.37
CA LEU A 127 -6.48 -10.70 -0.74
C LEU A 127 -6.96 -11.55 -1.93
N LYS A 128 -7.49 -12.75 -1.71
CA LYS A 128 -8.09 -13.57 -2.77
C LYS A 128 -9.34 -12.92 -3.38
N GLN A 129 -10.11 -12.16 -2.59
CA GLN A 129 -11.23 -11.36 -3.11
C GLN A 129 -10.74 -10.23 -4.02
N TYR A 130 -9.66 -9.54 -3.64
CA TYR A 130 -9.03 -8.54 -4.49
C TYR A 130 -8.43 -9.14 -5.76
N GLU A 131 -7.73 -10.27 -5.65
CA GLU A 131 -7.24 -11.02 -6.82
C GLU A 131 -8.37 -11.33 -7.81
N ARG A 132 -9.51 -11.83 -7.31
CA ARG A 132 -10.70 -12.05 -8.15
C ARG A 132 -11.22 -10.76 -8.78
N SER A 133 -11.32 -9.68 -8.01
CA SER A 133 -11.73 -8.37 -8.54
C SER A 133 -10.78 -7.85 -9.62
N ILE A 134 -9.49 -8.16 -9.54
CA ILE A 134 -8.49 -7.79 -10.55
C ILE A 134 -8.69 -8.63 -11.82
N VAL A 135 -8.86 -9.94 -11.68
CA VAL A 135 -9.16 -10.83 -12.82
C VAL A 135 -10.44 -10.41 -13.52
N ASP A 136 -11.50 -10.10 -12.77
CA ASP A 136 -12.79 -9.67 -13.32
C ASP A 136 -12.71 -8.32 -14.04
N TYR A 137 -11.74 -7.47 -13.68
CA TYR A 137 -11.52 -6.17 -14.31
C TYR A 137 -10.69 -6.26 -15.60
N LYS A 138 -9.98 -7.38 -15.84
CA LYS A 138 -9.11 -7.59 -17.01
C LYS A 138 -9.76 -7.27 -18.37
N PRO A 139 -11.05 -7.58 -18.64
CA PRO A 139 -11.69 -7.22 -19.90
C PRO A 139 -11.72 -5.71 -20.18
N ASN A 140 -11.77 -4.86 -19.15
CA ASN A 140 -11.72 -3.40 -19.31
C ASN A 140 -10.35 -2.92 -19.80
N LEU A 141 -9.28 -3.60 -19.36
CA LEU A 141 -7.93 -3.35 -19.84
C LEU A 141 -7.76 -3.82 -21.28
N ASP A 142 -8.33 -4.98 -21.62
CA ASP A 142 -8.29 -5.52 -22.99
C ASP A 142 -9.03 -4.61 -23.98
N LEU A 143 -10.14 -4.01 -23.57
CA LEU A 143 -10.82 -2.98 -24.37
C LEU A 143 -9.94 -1.75 -24.59
N LEU A 144 -9.25 -1.27 -23.56
CA LEU A 144 -8.34 -0.13 -23.66
C LEU A 144 -7.16 -0.44 -24.60
N GLU A 145 -6.63 -1.67 -24.55
CA GLU A 145 -5.58 -2.17 -25.46
C GLU A 145 -6.06 -2.18 -26.92
N GLN A 146 -7.29 -2.64 -27.18
CA GLN A 146 -7.89 -2.58 -28.52
C GLN A 146 -8.05 -1.14 -29.02
N GLN A 147 -8.51 -0.22 -28.16
CA GLN A 147 -8.62 1.21 -28.51
C GLN A 147 -7.24 1.83 -28.80
N HIS A 148 -6.21 1.45 -28.04
CA HIS A 148 -4.84 1.88 -28.29
C HIS A 148 -4.32 1.39 -29.64
N GLN A 149 -4.62 0.14 -30.01
CA GLN A 149 -4.26 -0.43 -31.31
C GLN A 149 -4.86 0.39 -32.46
N LEU A 150 -6.14 0.78 -32.37
CA LEU A 150 -6.79 1.63 -33.37
C LEU A 150 -6.15 3.02 -33.47
N ILE A 151 -5.72 3.59 -32.34
CA ILE A 151 -4.98 4.87 -32.30
C ILE A 151 -3.63 4.75 -33.01
N GLN A 152 -2.90 3.64 -32.80
CA GLN A 152 -1.63 3.37 -33.47
C GLN A 152 -1.80 3.18 -34.98
N GLU A 153 -2.79 2.40 -35.40
CA GLU A 153 -3.13 2.19 -36.81
C GLU A 153 -3.55 3.48 -37.52
N ALA A 154 -4.21 4.39 -36.79
CA ALA A 154 -4.55 5.73 -37.27
C ALA A 154 -3.37 6.73 -37.22
N LEU A 155 -2.18 6.30 -36.78
CA LEU A 155 -0.95 7.10 -36.62
C LEU A 155 -1.16 8.33 -35.72
N ILE A 156 -1.92 8.16 -34.63
CA ILE A 156 -2.18 9.20 -33.63
C ILE A 156 -1.19 9.02 -32.48
N PHE A 157 -0.31 10.00 -32.27
CA PHE A 157 0.76 9.90 -31.26
C PHE A 157 0.49 10.71 -29.99
N ASP A 158 -0.46 11.65 -30.04
CA ASP A 158 -0.82 12.52 -28.93
C ASP A 158 -2.29 12.37 -28.55
N ASN A 159 -2.56 12.51 -27.25
CA ASN A 159 -3.93 12.56 -26.75
C ASN A 159 -4.05 13.62 -25.65
N LYS A 160 -4.56 14.79 -26.03
CA LYS A 160 -4.79 15.93 -25.11
C LYS A 160 -5.85 15.69 -24.01
N HIS A 161 -6.57 14.58 -24.06
CA HIS A 161 -7.71 14.30 -23.16
C HIS A 161 -7.35 13.41 -21.96
N THR A 162 -6.12 12.88 -21.92
CA THR A 162 -5.64 12.08 -20.79
C THR A 162 -4.13 12.25 -20.60
N ASN A 163 -3.68 12.16 -19.36
CA ASN A 163 -2.26 12.09 -19.03
C ASN A 163 -1.75 10.64 -18.96
N TYR A 164 -2.65 9.65 -19.03
CA TYR A 164 -2.29 8.25 -19.01
C TYR A 164 -1.93 7.78 -20.42
N THR A 165 -0.70 7.32 -20.60
CA THR A 165 -0.32 6.56 -21.79
C THR A 165 -0.63 5.08 -21.56
N MET A 166 -0.78 4.32 -22.66
CA MET A 166 -1.00 2.87 -22.53
C MET A 166 0.15 2.19 -21.76
N GLU A 167 1.38 2.67 -21.94
CA GLU A 167 2.55 2.15 -21.22
C GLU A 167 2.44 2.34 -19.70
N HIS A 168 2.03 3.52 -19.24
CA HIS A 168 1.80 3.76 -17.80
C HIS A 168 0.75 2.80 -17.23
N ILE A 169 -0.32 2.53 -17.99
CA ILE A 169 -1.38 1.61 -17.58
C ILE A 169 -0.87 0.16 -17.53
N ARG A 170 -0.10 -0.30 -18.53
CA ARG A 170 0.48 -1.65 -18.55
C ARG A 170 1.41 -1.88 -17.37
N VAL A 171 2.36 -0.97 -17.15
CA VAL A 171 3.30 -1.07 -16.01
C VAL A 171 2.55 -1.08 -14.69
N GLY A 172 1.57 -0.18 -14.50
CA GLY A 172 0.74 -0.15 -13.29
C GLY A 172 -0.03 -1.45 -13.08
N TRP A 173 -0.57 -2.04 -14.15
CA TRP A 173 -1.29 -3.31 -14.09
C TRP A 173 -0.39 -4.51 -13.75
N GLU A 174 0.78 -4.62 -14.38
CA GLU A 174 1.76 -5.67 -14.10
C GLU A 174 2.31 -5.56 -12.67
N GLN A 175 2.56 -4.33 -12.20
CA GLN A 175 2.95 -4.06 -10.83
C GLN A 175 1.85 -4.48 -9.86
N LEU A 176 0.58 -4.20 -10.15
CA LEU A 176 -0.56 -4.63 -9.35
C LEU A 176 -0.64 -6.15 -9.24
N LEU A 177 -0.54 -6.87 -10.36
CA LEU A 177 -0.53 -8.34 -10.40
C LEU A 177 0.63 -8.94 -9.59
N THR A 178 1.82 -8.37 -9.75
CA THR A 178 3.01 -8.83 -9.02
C THR A 178 2.86 -8.57 -7.52
N THR A 179 2.31 -7.42 -7.14
CA THR A 179 2.13 -7.03 -5.74
C THR A 179 1.11 -7.92 -5.05
N ILE A 180 -0.08 -8.13 -5.63
CA ILE A 180 -1.09 -9.01 -5.03
C ILE A 180 -0.58 -10.45 -4.88
N ALA A 181 0.11 -10.98 -5.90
CA ALA A 181 0.65 -12.34 -5.85
C ALA A 181 1.73 -12.48 -4.76
N ARG A 182 2.63 -11.49 -4.64
CA ARG A 182 3.65 -11.48 -3.59
C ARG A 182 3.02 -11.45 -2.20
N THR A 183 2.07 -10.54 -1.96
CA THR A 183 1.42 -10.39 -0.65
C THR A 183 0.61 -11.64 -0.28
N ILE A 184 -0.07 -12.27 -1.24
CA ILE A 184 -0.74 -13.57 -1.02
C ILE A 184 0.26 -14.63 -0.57
N ASN A 185 1.37 -14.79 -1.31
CA ASN A 185 2.40 -15.79 -0.98
C ASN A 185 3.03 -15.52 0.39
N GLU A 186 3.25 -14.25 0.75
CA GLU A 186 3.77 -13.87 2.07
C GLU A 186 2.82 -14.29 3.19
N VAL A 187 1.51 -14.04 3.05
CA VAL A 187 0.51 -14.46 4.04
C VAL A 187 0.38 -15.98 4.09
N GLU A 188 0.37 -16.66 2.95
CA GLU A 188 0.33 -18.14 2.87
C GLU A 188 1.56 -18.76 3.56
N ASN A 189 2.77 -18.25 3.33
CA ASN A 189 3.99 -18.72 4.00
C ASN A 189 3.95 -18.49 5.51
N GLN A 190 3.35 -17.40 5.98
CA GLN A 190 3.18 -17.14 7.40
C GLN A 190 2.19 -18.10 8.05
N ILE A 191 1.09 -18.43 7.37
CA ILE A 191 0.15 -19.48 7.84
C ILE A 191 0.87 -20.82 7.94
N LEU A 192 1.62 -21.20 6.90
CA LEU A 192 2.39 -22.46 6.90
C LEU A 192 3.41 -22.50 8.04
N THR A 193 4.11 -21.40 8.31
CA THR A 193 5.09 -21.32 9.40
C THR A 193 4.41 -21.42 10.76
N ARG A 194 3.29 -20.73 10.95
CA ARG A 194 2.49 -20.81 12.18
C ARG A 194 2.09 -22.26 12.46
N ASP A 195 1.51 -22.92 11.46
CA ASP A 195 0.98 -24.28 11.59
C ASP A 195 2.10 -25.32 11.77
N ALA A 196 3.23 -25.17 11.04
CA ALA A 196 4.38 -26.06 11.17
C ALA A 196 5.08 -25.97 12.53
N LYS A 197 4.91 -24.85 13.24
CA LYS A 197 5.57 -24.58 14.52
C LYS A 197 4.63 -24.58 15.71
N GLY A 198 3.35 -24.91 15.50
CA GLY A 198 2.36 -24.93 16.57
C GLY A 198 2.12 -23.58 17.24
N ILE A 199 2.37 -22.47 16.54
CA ILE A 199 2.21 -21.11 17.11
C ILE A 199 0.72 -20.80 17.20
N SER A 200 0.26 -20.37 18.37
CA SER A 200 -1.16 -19.98 18.53
C SER A 200 -1.48 -18.70 17.75
N GLN A 201 -2.77 -18.49 17.43
CA GLN A 201 -3.21 -17.24 16.77
C GLN A 201 -2.87 -15.99 17.61
N GLU A 202 -2.99 -16.08 18.93
CA GLU A 202 -2.67 -14.98 19.85
C GLU A 202 -1.17 -14.68 19.86
N GLN A 203 -0.31 -15.71 19.94
CA GLN A 203 1.15 -15.52 19.86
C GLN A 203 1.58 -14.92 18.53
N MET A 204 0.99 -15.39 17.42
CA MET A 204 1.26 -14.82 16.10
C MET A 204 0.84 -13.35 16.01
N GLN A 205 -0.30 -12.98 16.60
CA GLN A 205 -0.74 -11.59 16.69
C GLN A 205 0.20 -10.76 17.55
N GLU A 206 0.69 -11.26 18.68
CA GLU A 206 1.67 -10.57 19.53
C GLU A 206 3.00 -10.34 18.79
N PHE A 207 3.53 -11.36 18.12
CA PHE A 207 4.75 -11.23 17.31
C PHE A 207 4.59 -10.21 16.20
N ARG A 208 3.45 -10.21 15.50
CA ARG A 208 3.13 -9.22 14.46
C ARG A 208 2.99 -7.82 15.04
N ALA A 209 2.26 -7.67 16.13
CA ALA A 209 2.02 -6.38 16.77
C ALA A 209 3.34 -5.75 17.23
N SER A 210 4.20 -6.54 17.87
CA SER A 210 5.54 -6.10 18.27
C SER A 210 6.39 -5.73 17.06
N PHE A 211 6.47 -6.58 16.03
CA PHE A 211 7.27 -6.28 14.84
C PHE A 211 6.82 -4.99 14.15
N ASN A 212 5.52 -4.83 13.88
CA ASN A 212 4.97 -3.66 13.22
C ASN A 212 5.07 -2.38 14.06
N HIS A 213 5.10 -2.50 15.40
CA HIS A 213 5.34 -1.36 16.27
C HIS A 213 6.72 -0.74 16.06
N PHE A 214 7.71 -1.57 15.71
CA PHE A 214 9.10 -1.15 15.48
C PHE A 214 9.42 -0.91 13.99
N ASP A 215 8.67 -1.50 13.05
CA ASP A 215 8.77 -1.25 11.60
C ASP A 215 8.12 0.10 11.22
N LYS A 216 8.83 1.19 11.51
CA LYS A 216 8.30 2.56 11.35
C LYS A 216 8.17 3.00 9.90
N ASP A 217 9.02 2.49 9.02
CA ASP A 217 9.00 2.78 7.60
C ASP A 217 8.08 1.83 6.81
N HIS A 218 7.49 0.83 7.49
CA HIS A 218 6.61 -0.17 6.91
C HIS A 218 7.29 -0.89 5.72
N GLY A 219 8.60 -1.10 5.86
CA GLY A 219 9.43 -1.77 4.86
C GLY A 219 9.24 -3.28 4.87
N GLY A 220 8.59 -3.84 5.89
CA GLY A 220 8.44 -5.28 6.11
C GLY A 220 9.72 -5.94 6.66
N ALA A 221 10.69 -5.13 7.09
CA ALA A 221 11.95 -5.59 7.66
C ALA A 221 12.45 -4.60 8.72
N LEU A 222 12.99 -5.11 9.81
CA LEU A 222 13.57 -4.30 10.88
C LEU A 222 15.06 -4.10 10.66
N GLY A 223 15.52 -2.86 10.83
CA GLY A 223 16.93 -2.57 10.99
C GLY A 223 17.47 -3.12 12.32
N PRO A 224 18.80 -3.17 12.53
CA PRO A 224 19.39 -3.76 13.73
C PRO A 224 18.96 -3.05 15.02
N GLU A 225 18.82 -1.73 15.00
CA GLU A 225 18.37 -0.96 16.16
C GLU A 225 16.89 -1.20 16.49
N GLU A 226 16.05 -1.28 15.47
CA GLU A 226 14.60 -1.55 15.61
C GLU A 226 14.37 -3.00 16.07
N PHE A 227 15.14 -3.93 15.52
CA PHE A 227 15.11 -5.32 15.93
C PHE A 227 15.58 -5.50 17.38
N LYS A 228 16.66 -4.80 17.79
CA LYS A 228 17.13 -4.80 19.18
C LYS A 228 16.06 -4.25 20.12
N ALA A 229 15.41 -3.14 19.77
CA ALA A 229 14.32 -2.57 20.56
C ALA A 229 13.12 -3.52 20.66
N CYS A 230 12.79 -4.22 19.56
CA CYS A 230 11.74 -5.24 19.52
C CYS A 230 12.02 -6.39 20.50
N LEU A 231 13.24 -6.94 20.48
CA LEU A 231 13.66 -8.00 21.41
C LEU A 231 13.56 -7.56 22.88
N ILE A 232 14.00 -6.35 23.21
CA ILE A 232 13.87 -5.80 24.58
C ILE A 232 12.39 -5.70 24.98
N SER A 233 11.52 -5.24 24.07
CA SER A 233 10.08 -5.12 24.33
C SER A 233 9.39 -6.47 24.55
N LEU A 234 9.95 -7.55 24.00
CA LEU A 234 9.50 -8.92 24.19
C LEU A 234 10.11 -9.60 25.43
N GLY A 235 11.01 -8.90 26.14
CA GLY A 235 11.62 -9.36 27.38
C GLY A 235 12.96 -10.08 27.23
N TYR A 236 13.60 -10.03 26.06
CA TYR A 236 14.96 -10.56 25.88
C TYR A 236 16.00 -9.62 26.49
N ASP A 237 16.96 -10.20 27.21
CA ASP A 237 18.07 -9.48 27.84
C ASP A 237 19.18 -9.18 26.82
N VAL A 238 18.91 -8.21 25.95
CA VAL A 238 19.85 -7.63 24.99
C VAL A 238 20.16 -6.17 25.35
N GLU A 239 20.40 -5.89 26.63
CA GLU A 239 20.73 -4.55 27.12
C GLU A 239 22.02 -3.97 26.48
N ASN A 240 22.29 -2.69 26.72
CA ASN A 240 23.47 -1.98 26.19
C ASN A 240 24.75 -2.26 27.00
N ASP A 241 24.89 -3.49 27.50
CA ASP A 241 26.08 -3.96 28.18
C ASP A 241 26.87 -4.93 27.29
N ARG A 242 28.05 -5.36 27.74
CA ARG A 242 28.91 -6.24 26.92
C ARG A 242 28.31 -7.63 26.69
N GLN A 243 27.46 -8.10 27.61
CA GLN A 243 26.84 -9.42 27.48
C GLN A 243 25.64 -9.36 26.53
N GLY A 244 24.77 -8.36 26.66
CA GLY A 244 23.65 -8.11 25.76
C GLY A 244 24.08 -7.78 24.33
N GLU A 245 25.19 -7.07 24.11
CA GLU A 245 25.75 -6.88 22.77
C GLU A 245 26.27 -8.19 22.16
N ALA A 246 26.89 -9.06 22.95
CA ALA A 246 27.35 -10.36 22.47
C ALA A 246 26.17 -11.26 22.09
N GLU A 247 25.12 -11.27 22.91
CA GLU A 247 23.90 -12.04 22.65
C GLU A 247 23.15 -11.50 21.44
N PHE A 248 22.99 -10.18 21.32
CA PHE A 248 22.38 -9.58 20.15
C PHE A 248 23.13 -9.93 18.85
N ASN A 249 24.46 -9.89 18.85
CA ASN A 249 25.26 -10.28 17.69
C ASN A 249 25.09 -11.77 17.35
N ARG A 250 24.96 -12.65 18.36
CA ARG A 250 24.63 -14.06 18.16
C ARG A 250 23.27 -14.20 17.48
N ILE A 251 22.24 -13.55 18.01
CA ILE A 251 20.89 -13.57 17.45
C ILE A 251 20.89 -13.05 16.02
N MET A 252 21.56 -11.92 15.76
CA MET A 252 21.67 -11.31 14.44
C MET A 252 22.29 -12.28 13.42
N SER A 253 23.31 -13.06 13.82
CA SER A 253 23.91 -14.07 12.94
C SER A 253 22.98 -15.23 12.58
N LEU A 254 21.96 -15.50 13.41
CA LEU A 254 20.95 -16.53 13.16
C LEU A 254 19.83 -16.02 12.24
N VAL A 255 19.40 -14.77 12.43
CA VAL A 255 18.27 -14.19 11.67
C VAL A 255 18.70 -13.53 10.35
N ASP A 256 19.95 -13.10 10.24
CA ASP A 256 20.52 -12.48 9.03
C ASP A 256 21.84 -13.16 8.61
N PRO A 257 21.78 -14.42 8.15
CA PRO A 257 22.97 -15.16 7.69
C PRO A 257 23.60 -14.55 6.42
N ASN A 258 22.84 -13.76 5.68
CA ASN A 258 23.32 -13.08 4.46
C ASN A 258 23.98 -11.73 4.76
N HIS A 259 23.98 -11.28 6.01
CA HIS A 259 24.49 -9.96 6.42
C HIS A 259 23.89 -8.81 5.62
N SER A 260 22.59 -8.92 5.32
CA SER A 260 21.82 -7.88 4.65
C SER A 260 21.61 -6.64 5.53
N GLY A 261 21.75 -6.79 6.84
CA GLY A 261 21.47 -5.77 7.84
C GLY A 261 19.98 -5.58 8.11
N LEU A 262 19.11 -6.41 7.51
CA LEU A 262 17.66 -6.31 7.61
C LEU A 262 17.07 -7.63 8.10
N VAL A 263 16.23 -7.58 9.12
CA VAL A 263 15.55 -8.75 9.68
C VAL A 263 14.11 -8.77 9.19
N THR A 264 13.81 -9.71 8.30
CA THR A 264 12.43 -9.90 7.80
C THR A 264 11.52 -10.50 8.88
N PHE A 265 10.21 -10.28 8.76
CA PHE A 265 9.23 -10.86 9.69
C PHE A 265 9.34 -12.40 9.76
N GLN A 266 9.62 -13.06 8.64
CA GLN A 266 9.81 -14.51 8.60
C GLN A 266 11.01 -14.95 9.44
N ALA A 267 12.16 -14.29 9.29
CA ALA A 267 13.36 -14.60 10.06
C ALA A 267 13.14 -14.36 11.57
N PHE A 268 12.38 -13.31 11.91
CA PHE A 268 11.97 -13.02 13.27
C PHE A 268 11.11 -14.14 13.87
N ILE A 269 10.04 -14.56 13.19
CA ILE A 269 9.22 -15.70 13.62
C ILE A 269 10.07 -16.95 13.74
N ASP A 270 10.98 -17.17 12.80
CA ASP A 270 11.85 -18.35 12.82
C ASP A 270 12.75 -18.42 14.04
N PHE A 271 13.22 -17.28 14.51
CA PHE A 271 13.97 -17.16 15.76
C PHE A 271 13.06 -17.33 16.99
N MET A 272 11.98 -16.54 17.08
CA MET A 272 11.08 -16.56 18.25
C MET A 272 10.49 -17.93 18.52
N SER A 273 10.11 -18.63 17.45
CA SER A 273 9.57 -19.99 17.54
C SER A 273 10.60 -21.02 17.98
N ARG A 274 11.87 -20.90 17.58
CA ARG A 274 12.94 -21.81 18.03
C ARG A 274 13.24 -21.63 19.52
N GLU A 275 13.41 -20.40 19.97
CA GLU A 275 13.73 -20.11 21.36
C GLU A 275 12.58 -20.47 22.30
N THR A 276 11.32 -20.25 21.90
CA THR A 276 10.15 -20.69 22.70
C THR A 276 10.01 -22.21 22.74
N THR A 277 10.25 -22.93 21.65
CA THR A 277 10.24 -24.41 21.67
C THR A 277 11.37 -25.01 22.49
N ASP A 278 12.53 -24.34 22.56
CA ASP A 278 13.69 -24.80 23.33
C ASP A 278 13.63 -24.45 24.82
N THR A 279 12.62 -23.71 25.30
CA THR A 279 12.51 -23.35 26.74
C THR A 279 11.44 -24.16 27.48
N ASP A 280 10.54 -24.85 26.75
CA ASP A 280 9.33 -25.49 27.28
C ASP A 280 9.23 -27.00 26.97
N THR A 281 10.36 -27.70 26.85
CA THR A 281 10.30 -29.17 26.72
C THR A 281 10.12 -29.84 28.08
N ALA A 282 9.26 -30.86 28.14
CA ALA A 282 9.09 -31.69 29.33
C ALA A 282 10.44 -32.17 29.89
N ASP A 283 11.41 -32.47 29.02
CA ASP A 283 12.75 -32.92 29.39
C ASP A 283 13.58 -31.87 30.15
N GLN A 284 13.45 -30.59 29.82
CA GLN A 284 14.15 -29.52 30.55
C GLN A 284 13.54 -29.24 31.92
N VAL A 285 12.21 -29.31 32.01
CA VAL A 285 11.51 -29.20 33.31
C VAL A 285 11.82 -30.41 34.18
N ILE A 286 11.88 -31.61 33.59
CA ILE A 286 12.36 -32.84 34.24
C ILE A 286 13.79 -32.68 34.73
N ALA A 287 14.69 -32.11 33.92
CA ALA A 287 16.07 -31.87 34.30
C ALA A 287 16.17 -30.88 35.47
N SER A 288 15.38 -29.81 35.44
CA SER A 288 15.31 -28.81 36.53
C SER A 288 14.83 -29.45 37.84
N PHE A 289 13.74 -30.22 37.80
CA PHE A 289 13.26 -30.95 38.98
C PHE A 289 14.25 -32.01 39.46
N LYS A 290 15.00 -32.64 38.56
CA LYS A 290 16.06 -33.59 38.92
C LYS A 290 17.19 -32.92 39.69
N VAL A 291 17.57 -31.70 39.32
CA VAL A 291 18.57 -30.91 40.07
C VAL A 291 18.03 -30.54 41.46
N LEU A 292 16.78 -30.07 41.55
CA LEU A 292 16.13 -29.77 42.83
C LEU A 292 16.02 -31.00 43.75
N ALA A 293 15.78 -32.17 43.15
CA ALA A 293 15.73 -33.44 43.83
C ALA A 293 17.11 -34.03 44.16
N GLY A 294 18.22 -33.35 43.87
CA GLY A 294 19.57 -33.86 44.11
C GLY A 294 19.86 -35.17 43.37
N ASP A 295 19.54 -35.20 42.06
CA ASP A 295 19.71 -36.33 41.15
C ASP A 295 18.81 -37.56 41.39
N LYS A 296 17.86 -37.47 42.34
CA LYS A 296 16.87 -38.53 42.58
C LYS A 296 15.79 -38.54 41.49
N ASN A 297 15.20 -39.73 41.26
CA ASN A 297 14.09 -39.90 40.32
C ASN A 297 12.73 -39.46 40.89
N PHE A 298 12.70 -38.99 42.13
CA PHE A 298 11.52 -38.49 42.84
C PHE A 298 11.88 -37.23 43.61
N ILE A 299 10.88 -36.40 43.90
CA ILE A 299 11.01 -35.21 44.76
C ILE A 299 10.02 -35.31 45.93
N THR A 300 10.36 -34.75 47.09
CA THR A 300 9.46 -34.74 48.25
C THR A 300 8.77 -33.39 48.42
N ALA A 301 7.61 -33.38 49.09
CA ALA A 301 6.89 -32.14 49.38
C ALA A 301 7.73 -31.12 50.17
N GLU A 302 8.63 -31.59 51.04
CA GLU A 302 9.53 -30.73 51.80
C GLU A 302 10.61 -30.10 50.91
N GLU A 303 11.13 -30.83 49.93
CA GLU A 303 12.09 -30.30 48.95
C GLU A 303 11.45 -29.25 48.06
N LEU A 304 10.21 -29.48 47.60
CA LEU A 304 9.47 -28.47 46.83
C LEU A 304 9.22 -27.20 47.64
N ARG A 305 8.80 -27.31 48.92
CA ARG A 305 8.58 -26.15 49.80
C ARG A 305 9.86 -25.40 50.16
N ARG A 306 11.01 -26.08 50.15
CA ARG A 306 12.30 -25.47 50.48
C ARG A 306 12.89 -24.70 49.30
N GLU A 307 12.76 -25.24 48.09
CA GLU A 307 13.41 -24.69 46.89
C GLU A 307 12.49 -23.78 46.06
N LEU A 308 11.17 -23.91 46.15
CA LEU A 308 10.20 -23.12 45.38
C LEU A 308 9.40 -22.15 46.26
N PRO A 309 8.87 -21.06 45.68
CA PRO A 309 7.89 -20.20 46.33
C PRO A 309 6.67 -20.98 46.86
N PRO A 310 6.04 -20.55 47.97
CA PRO A 310 5.00 -21.33 48.67
C PRO A 310 3.79 -21.70 47.79
N ASP A 311 3.38 -20.78 46.91
CA ASP A 311 2.29 -20.96 45.95
C ASP A 311 2.63 -21.99 44.86
N GLN A 312 3.83 -21.94 44.32
CA GLN A 312 4.31 -22.91 43.32
C GLN A 312 4.54 -24.31 43.92
N ALA A 313 5.07 -24.37 45.14
CA ALA A 313 5.30 -25.61 45.85
C ALA A 313 3.99 -26.37 46.11
N GLU A 314 2.96 -25.68 46.62
CA GLU A 314 1.66 -26.33 46.86
C GLU A 314 0.92 -26.71 45.58
N TYR A 315 1.08 -25.92 44.51
CA TYR A 315 0.58 -26.29 43.21
C TYR A 315 1.19 -27.60 42.69
N CYS A 316 2.52 -27.75 42.79
CA CYS A 316 3.22 -28.98 42.40
C CYS A 316 2.78 -30.18 43.25
N ILE A 317 2.69 -30.01 44.58
CA ILE A 317 2.29 -31.07 45.51
C ILE A 317 0.85 -31.55 45.23
N ALA A 318 -0.05 -30.63 44.87
CA ALA A 318 -1.45 -30.96 44.59
C ALA A 318 -1.65 -31.70 43.26
N ARG A 319 -0.77 -31.49 42.28
CA ARG A 319 -0.89 -32.06 40.92
C ARG A 319 0.04 -33.25 40.64
N MET A 320 1.13 -33.41 41.37
CA MET A 320 2.06 -34.52 41.18
C MET A 320 1.47 -35.82 41.73
N ALA A 321 1.56 -36.89 40.94
CA ALA A 321 1.23 -38.24 41.39
C ALA A 321 2.30 -38.79 42.35
N PRO A 322 1.96 -39.71 43.26
CA PRO A 322 2.95 -40.37 44.09
C PRO A 322 3.87 -41.25 43.25
N TYR A 323 5.18 -41.20 43.54
CA TYR A 323 6.19 -41.99 42.84
C TYR A 323 6.11 -43.47 43.22
N GLN A 324 6.07 -44.37 42.22
CA GLN A 324 5.93 -45.82 42.41
C GLN A 324 7.19 -46.63 42.05
N GLY A 325 8.36 -45.98 41.97
CA GLY A 325 9.61 -46.67 41.67
C GLY A 325 10.15 -47.54 42.82
N PRO A 326 11.15 -48.39 42.55
CA PRO A 326 11.74 -49.29 43.54
C PRO A 326 12.46 -48.57 44.69
N ASP A 327 12.81 -47.30 44.52
CA ASP A 327 13.41 -46.38 45.49
C ASP A 327 12.40 -45.43 46.17
N ALA A 328 11.09 -45.68 46.01
CA ALA A 328 10.05 -44.82 46.56
C ALA A 328 10.10 -44.73 48.09
N VAL A 329 10.12 -43.49 48.60
CA VAL A 329 10.00 -43.17 50.02
C VAL A 329 8.61 -42.61 50.33
N PRO A 330 8.13 -42.67 51.60
CA PRO A 330 6.85 -42.07 51.97
C PRO A 330 6.81 -40.58 51.62
N GLY A 331 5.83 -40.17 50.82
CA GLY A 331 5.69 -38.78 50.35
C GLY A 331 6.53 -38.43 49.11
N ALA A 332 7.09 -39.42 48.41
CA ALA A 332 7.75 -39.23 47.12
C ALA A 332 6.73 -38.88 46.03
N LEU A 333 7.04 -37.86 45.24
CA LEU A 333 6.25 -37.34 44.13
C LEU A 333 6.99 -37.56 42.81
N ASP A 334 6.22 -37.91 41.77
CA ASP A 334 6.73 -38.14 40.42
C ASP A 334 6.65 -36.86 39.58
N TYR A 335 7.77 -36.16 39.53
CA TYR A 335 7.90 -34.96 38.69
C TYR A 335 7.97 -35.29 37.19
N LYS A 336 8.34 -36.52 36.78
CA LYS A 336 8.42 -36.88 35.36
C LYS A 336 7.04 -37.00 34.76
N SER A 337 6.16 -37.77 35.41
CA SER A 337 4.76 -37.89 35.00
C SER A 337 4.05 -36.54 35.01
N PHE A 338 4.37 -35.66 35.97
CA PHE A 338 3.83 -34.31 36.03
C PHE A 338 4.31 -33.42 34.87
N SER A 339 5.61 -33.36 34.60
CA SER A 339 6.15 -32.58 33.47
C SER A 339 5.65 -33.10 32.12
N THR A 340 5.61 -34.42 31.93
CA THR A 340 5.04 -35.00 30.71
C THR A 340 3.54 -34.76 30.59
N ALA A 341 2.77 -34.71 31.69
CA ALA A 341 1.35 -34.36 31.63
C ALA A 341 1.12 -32.87 31.36
N LEU A 342 1.96 -31.99 31.92
CA LEU A 342 1.86 -30.55 31.75
C LEU A 342 2.14 -30.12 30.30
N TYR A 343 3.07 -30.80 29.63
CA TYR A 343 3.49 -30.48 28.26
C TYR A 343 2.98 -31.47 27.20
N GLY A 344 2.54 -32.67 27.59
CA GLY A 344 2.09 -33.73 26.68
C GLY A 344 0.59 -33.71 26.33
N GLU A 345 -0.21 -32.86 26.96
CA GLU A 345 -1.61 -32.62 26.54
C GLU A 345 -1.75 -31.58 25.42
N SER A 346 -0.66 -30.91 25.00
CA SER A 346 -0.69 -29.90 23.93
C SER A 346 -0.52 -30.45 22.50
N ASP A 347 -0.25 -31.75 22.33
CA ASP A 347 0.00 -32.40 21.03
C ASP A 347 -1.13 -33.35 20.56
N LEU A 348 -2.39 -33.10 20.98
CA LEU A 348 -3.55 -33.92 20.57
C LEU A 348 -4.75 -33.12 20.03
#